data_AF-A0A972Z1M6-F1
#
_entry.id   AF-A0A972Z1M6-F1
#
_cell.length_a   1.000
_cell.length_b   1.000
_cell.length_c   1.000
_cell.angle_alpha   90.00
_cell.angle_beta   90.00
_cell.angle_gamma   90.00
#
_symmetry.space_group_name_H-M   'P 1'
#
loop_
_entity.id
_entity.type
_entity.pdbx_description
1 polymer ?
#
loop_
_entity_poly.entity_id
_entity_poly.type
_entity_poly.pdbx_seq_one_letter_code
_entity_poly.pdbx_strand_id
1 'polypeptide(L)'
;MSKVINILAAMASNPSLVSNKEITALLANADISSEQKQAILAQDSERLAGTIADFAISMCGIVSSAEDDEQDSQDENKDKTTEKALAYAINS
;
A
#
# COMPACT_ATOMS: atom_id res chain seq x y z
N MET A 1 0.50 -2.86 -21.32
CA MET A 1 1.46 -3.59 -20.46
C MET A 1 2.45 -2.59 -19.89
N SER A 2 2.71 -2.63 -18.58
CA SER A 2 3.70 -1.73 -17.95
C SER A 2 5.10 -2.06 -18.46
N LYS A 3 5.87 -1.03 -18.86
CA LYS A 3 7.25 -1.17 -19.36
C LYS A 3 8.15 -1.86 -18.32
N VAL A 4 7.95 -1.56 -17.03
CA VAL A 4 8.67 -2.18 -15.91
C VAL A 4 8.39 -3.69 -15.85
N ILE A 5 7.14 -4.11 -16.00
CA ILE A 5 6.78 -5.54 -15.94
C ILE A 5 7.49 -6.32 -17.05
N ASN A 6 7.54 -5.78 -18.27
CA ASN A 6 8.23 -6.43 -19.39
C ASN A 6 9.73 -6.60 -19.12
N ILE A 7 10.36 -5.60 -18.49
CA ILE A 7 11.78 -5.67 -18.12
C ILE A 7 12.00 -6.73 -17.05
N LEU A 8 11.18 -6.76 -16.00
CA LEU A 8 11.28 -7.77 -14.94
C LEU A 8 11.06 -9.19 -15.48
N ALA A 9 10.13 -9.37 -16.41
CA ALA A 9 9.92 -10.65 -17.08
C ALA A 9 11.14 -11.05 -17.94
N ALA A 10 11.74 -10.10 -18.68
CA ALA A 10 12.96 -10.34 -19.44
C ALA A 10 14.15 -10.68 -18.52
N MET A 11 14.21 -10.07 -17.33
CA MET A 11 15.22 -10.40 -16.32
C MET A 11 15.04 -11.81 -15.78
N ALA A 12 13.81 -12.17 -15.40
CA ALA A 12 13.51 -13.49 -14.83
C ALA A 12 13.68 -14.64 -15.84
N SER A 13 13.51 -14.35 -17.13
CA SER A 13 13.63 -15.34 -18.21
C SER A 13 15.03 -15.44 -18.83
N ASN A 14 15.98 -14.57 -18.44
CA ASN A 14 17.32 -14.55 -18.99
C ASN A 14 18.36 -15.03 -17.96
N PRO A 15 18.80 -16.30 -18.03
CA PRO A 15 19.75 -16.87 -17.08
C PRO A 15 21.16 -16.27 -17.20
N SER A 16 21.45 -15.49 -18.24
CA SER A 16 22.74 -14.80 -18.42
C SER A 16 22.84 -13.51 -17.60
N LEU A 17 21.76 -13.05 -16.95
CA LEU A 17 21.76 -11.83 -16.13
C LEU A 17 22.07 -12.17 -14.67
N VAL A 18 23.28 -12.67 -14.41
CA VAL A 18 23.70 -13.14 -13.08
C VAL A 18 24.41 -12.04 -12.27
N SER A 19 24.86 -10.97 -12.93
CA SER A 19 25.60 -9.88 -12.31
C SER A 19 24.90 -8.53 -12.43
N ASN A 20 25.17 -7.65 -11.47
CA ASN A 20 24.70 -6.26 -11.51
C ASN A 20 25.19 -5.50 -12.76
N LYS A 21 26.33 -5.88 -13.34
CA LYS A 21 26.85 -5.27 -14.56
C LYS A 21 25.94 -5.55 -15.76
N GLU A 22 25.52 -6.81 -15.91
CA GLU A 22 24.63 -7.24 -16.99
C GLU A 22 23.23 -6.64 -16.82
N ILE A 23 22.73 -6.63 -15.58
CA ILE A 23 21.46 -5.98 -15.24
C ILE A 23 21.54 -4.48 -15.53
N THR A 24 22.62 -3.80 -15.17
CA THR A 24 22.82 -2.37 -15.47
C THR A 24 22.83 -2.10 -16.98
N ALA A 25 23.49 -2.95 -17.77
CA ALA A 25 23.51 -2.83 -19.22
C ALA A 25 22.12 -3.03 -19.84
N LEU A 26 21.33 -3.97 -19.32
CA LEU A 26 19.93 -4.15 -19.73
C LEU A 26 19.10 -2.90 -19.42
N LEU A 27 19.22 -2.37 -18.20
CA LEU A 27 18.45 -1.21 -17.75
C LEU A 27 18.88 0.11 -18.41
N ALA A 28 20.13 0.22 -18.88
CA ALA A 28 20.61 1.40 -19.60
C ALA A 28 19.75 1.69 -20.84
N ASN A 29 19.40 0.63 -21.58
CA ASN A 29 18.59 0.72 -22.81
C ASN A 29 17.08 0.66 -22.54
N ALA A 30 16.67 0.49 -21.28
CA ALA A 30 15.27 0.38 -20.92
C ALA A 30 14.60 1.75 -20.87
N ASP A 31 13.41 1.83 -21.47
CA ASP A 31 12.54 3.00 -21.49
C ASP A 31 11.69 3.07 -20.20
N ILE A 32 12.37 3.23 -19.07
CA ILE A 32 11.80 3.41 -17.72
C ILE A 32 12.53 4.55 -17.01
N SER A 33 11.91 5.10 -15.96
CA SER A 33 12.48 6.24 -15.24
C SER A 33 13.79 5.89 -14.54
N SER A 34 14.62 6.89 -14.27
CA SER A 34 15.86 6.70 -13.50
C SER A 34 15.58 6.10 -12.13
N GLU A 35 14.48 6.51 -11.49
CA GLU A 35 14.08 5.99 -10.18
C GLU A 35 13.68 4.51 -10.24
N GLN A 36 12.96 4.09 -11.28
CA GLN A 36 12.65 2.68 -11.53
C GLN A 36 13.93 1.86 -11.74
N LYS A 37 14.90 2.38 -12.52
CA LYS A 37 16.20 1.71 -12.71
C LYS A 37 16.94 1.54 -11.38
N GLN A 38 16.96 2.58 -10.55
CA GLN A 38 17.59 2.53 -9.22
C GLN A 38 16.90 1.54 -8.29
N ALA A 39 15.56 1.53 -8.24
CA ALA A 39 14.81 0.60 -7.41
C ALA A 39 15.03 -0.86 -7.85
N ILE A 40 15.09 -1.13 -9.16
CA ILE A 40 15.43 -2.47 -9.69
C ILE A 40 16.86 -2.88 -9.29
N LEU A 41 17.85 -1.99 -9.43
CA LEU A 41 19.24 -2.27 -9.06
C LEU A 41 19.43 -2.49 -7.56
N ALA A 42 18.67 -1.77 -6.74
CA ALA A 42 18.64 -1.94 -5.29
C ALA A 42 17.80 -3.13 -4.82
N GLN A 43 17.10 -3.81 -5.73
CA GLN A 43 16.10 -4.84 -5.42
C GLN A 43 15.01 -4.35 -4.45
N ASP A 44 14.70 -3.05 -4.52
CA ASP A 44 13.77 -2.36 -3.64
C ASP A 44 12.37 -2.37 -4.25
N SER A 45 11.60 -3.40 -3.89
CA SER A 45 10.24 -3.59 -4.42
C SER A 45 9.24 -2.53 -3.95
N GLU A 46 9.42 -1.97 -2.75
CA GLU A 46 8.54 -0.93 -2.20
C GLU A 46 8.72 0.37 -2.97
N ARG A 47 9.97 0.80 -3.13
CA ARG A 47 10.30 1.99 -3.92
C ARG A 47 9.88 1.80 -5.38
N LEU A 48 10.06 0.60 -5.95
CA LEU A 48 9.62 0.32 -7.30
C LEU A 48 8.09 0.43 -7.43
N ALA A 49 7.33 -0.14 -6.48
CA ALA A 49 5.88 -0.06 -6.45
C ALA A 49 5.40 1.40 -6.35
N GLY A 50 6.05 2.22 -5.52
CA GLY A 50 5.76 3.64 -5.39
C GLY A 50 5.91 4.44 -6.69
N THR A 51 6.79 4.00 -7.60
CA THR A 51 6.93 4.64 -8.93
C THR A 51 5.92 4.18 -9.98
N ILE A 52 5.21 3.08 -9.73
CA ILE A 52 4.23 2.49 -10.65
C ILE A 52 2.82 2.90 -10.24
N ALA A 53 2.62 3.17 -8.95
CA ALA A 53 1.35 3.52 -8.35
C ALA A 53 1.08 5.03 -8.44
N ASP A 54 0.29 5.41 -9.45
CA ASP A 54 -0.76 6.43 -9.28
C ASP A 54 -2.02 5.75 -8.72
N PHE A 55 -1.84 4.75 -7.84
CA PHE A 55 -2.95 4.12 -7.16
C PHE A 55 -3.44 5.13 -6.12
N ALA A 56 -4.47 5.87 -6.47
CA ALA A 56 -5.41 6.33 -5.45
C ALA A 56 -5.77 5.06 -4.69
N ILE A 57 -5.25 4.94 -3.46
CA ILE A 57 -5.73 3.96 -2.49
C ILE A 57 -7.18 4.38 -2.27
N SER A 58 -8.07 3.90 -3.13
CA SER A 58 -9.51 4.00 -2.96
C SER A 58 -9.79 3.10 -1.78
N MET A 59 -9.62 3.65 -0.58
CA MET A 59 -10.19 3.13 0.65
C MET A 59 -11.67 2.96 0.35
N CYS A 60 -12.08 1.77 -0.07
CA CYS A 60 -13.48 1.40 -0.13
C CYS A 60 -14.01 1.56 1.29
N GLY A 61 -14.60 2.73 1.55
CA GLY A 61 -15.32 2.98 2.78
C GLY A 61 -16.42 1.95 2.89
N ILE A 62 -16.58 1.37 4.08
CA ILE A 62 -17.76 0.58 4.39
C ILE A 62 -18.94 1.53 4.24
N VAL A 63 -19.70 1.38 3.15
CA VAL A 63 -21.02 1.99 3.04
C VAL A 63 -21.87 1.23 4.03
N SER A 64 -22.04 1.80 5.22
CA SER A 64 -23.13 1.39 6.10
C SER A 64 -24.40 1.75 5.35
N SER A 65 -25.22 0.75 5.01
CA SER A 65 -26.56 1.00 4.50
C SER A 65 -27.27 1.91 5.48
N ALA A 66 -27.77 3.05 5.01
CA ALA A 66 -28.80 3.77 5.74
C ALA A 66 -30.00 2.81 5.78
N GLU A 67 -30.24 2.20 6.93
CA GLU A 67 -31.57 1.69 7.22
C GLU A 67 -32.48 2.92 7.16
N ASP A 68 -33.41 2.87 6.22
CA ASP A 68 -34.43 3.87 5.91
C ASP A 68 -35.15 4.33 7.18
N ASP A 69 -35.48 5.63 7.20
CA ASP A 69 -36.01 6.45 8.29
C ASP A 69 -37.03 5.74 9.20
N GLU A 70 -36.92 5.97 10.52
CA GLU A 70 -38.05 6.45 11.32
C GLU A 70 -37.53 7.05 12.65
N GLN A 71 -37.64 8.38 12.75
CA GLN A 71 -37.49 9.12 14.01
C GLN A 71 -38.41 8.50 15.07
N ASP A 72 -37.88 8.24 16.27
CA ASP A 72 -38.69 8.49 17.46
C ASP A 72 -37.86 9.18 18.54
N SER A 73 -38.32 10.37 18.88
CA SER A 73 -37.76 11.22 19.91
C SER A 73 -38.54 10.92 21.17
N GLN A 74 -37.95 10.23 22.14
CA GLN A 74 -38.46 10.36 23.51
C GLN A 74 -37.35 10.34 24.54
N ASP A 75 -37.18 11.53 25.10
CA ASP A 75 -36.40 11.89 26.26
C ASP A 75 -36.92 11.20 27.54
N GLU A 76 -36.06 11.23 28.56
CA GLU A 76 -36.29 11.03 30.00
C GLU A 76 -36.03 9.65 30.66
N ASN A 77 -34.83 9.58 31.27
CA ASN A 77 -34.62 9.58 32.74
C ASN A 77 -34.23 8.27 33.47
N LYS A 78 -33.05 8.35 34.13
CA LYS A 78 -32.53 7.62 35.31
C LYS A 78 -32.46 6.08 35.23
N ASP A 79 -31.36 5.43 35.59
CA ASP A 79 -30.64 5.58 36.85
C ASP A 79 -29.23 4.96 36.77
N LYS A 80 -28.40 5.37 37.72
CA LYS A 80 -26.97 5.12 37.97
C LYS A 80 -26.47 3.69 37.69
N THR A 81 -25.16 3.56 37.38
CA THR A 81 -24.16 2.82 38.20
C THR A 81 -22.77 2.86 37.54
N THR A 82 -21.94 3.77 38.08
CA THR A 82 -20.53 3.59 38.50
C THR A 82 -19.41 3.27 37.51
N GLU A 83 -18.46 4.22 37.49
CA GLU A 83 -17.02 4.11 37.24
C GLU A 83 -16.39 2.72 37.43
N LYS A 84 -15.62 2.30 36.41
CA LYS A 84 -14.34 1.54 36.41
C LYS A 84 -14.25 0.90 35.02
N ALA A 85 -13.33 1.23 34.13
CA ALA A 85 -11.90 1.27 34.38
C ALA A 85 -11.21 2.15 33.33
N LEU A 86 -10.75 3.32 33.77
CA LEU A 86 -9.54 3.91 33.24
C LEU A 86 -8.38 3.43 34.10
N ALA A 87 -7.22 3.26 33.46
CA ALA A 87 -5.90 3.05 34.04
C ALA A 87 -5.56 1.64 34.56
N TYR A 88 -5.10 0.79 33.64
CA TYR A 88 -3.84 0.08 33.92
C TYR A 88 -2.94 0.09 32.68
N ALA A 89 -2.43 1.28 32.36
CA ALA A 89 -1.34 1.48 31.42
C ALA A 89 -0.51 2.70 31.85
N ILE A 90 0.08 2.66 33.05
CA ILE A 90 1.25 3.49 33.40
C ILE A 90 2.21 2.64 34.25
N ASN A 91 3.24 2.13 33.57
CA ASN A 91 4.64 1.93 33.95
C ASN A 91 5.03 1.56 35.40
N SER A 92 5.89 0.52 35.43
CA SER A 92 7.10 0.33 36.27
C SER A 92 6.93 -0.02 37.74
#